data_AF-A0A7W0NPW5-F1
#
_entry.id   AF-A0A7W0NPW5-F1
#
_cell.length_a   1.000
_cell.length_b   1.000
_cell.length_c   1.000
_cell.angle_alpha   90.00
_cell.angle_beta   90.00
_cell.angle_gamma   90.00
#
_symmetry.space_group_name_H-M   'P 1'
#
loop_
_entity.id
_entity.type
_entity.pdbx_description
1 polymer ?
#
loop_
_entity_poly.entity_id
_entity_poly.type
_entity_poly.pdbx_seq_one_letter_code
_entity_poly.pdbx_strand_id
1 'polypeptide(L)'
;MFERLAEARVALKEVVASIDPDILEGSRATELVDEFAAIERLAAAGKALCARRVADSGAWRHYGDRSAARWMARTTGTSVGSALGVLETAERVADFPATETALCSGELS
;
A
#
# COMPACT_ATOMS: atom_id res chain seq x y z
N MET A 1 15.19 -0.35 -7.09
CA MET A 1 13.79 -0.36 -6.62
C MET A 1 13.71 -0.24 -5.10
N PHE A 2 14.30 -1.17 -4.33
CA PHE A 2 14.28 -1.10 -2.86
C PHE A 2 14.91 0.17 -2.28
N GLU A 3 16.03 0.64 -2.85
CA GLU A 3 16.67 1.90 -2.47
C GLU A 3 15.75 3.11 -2.67
N ARG A 4 15.16 3.27 -3.87
CA ARG A 4 14.16 4.32 -4.14
C ARG A 4 12.94 4.27 -3.21
N LEU A 5 12.47 3.07 -2.85
CA LEU A 5 11.37 2.93 -1.88
C LEU A 5 11.81 3.35 -0.47
N ALA A 6 13.06 3.05 -0.09
CA ALA A 6 13.62 3.49 1.18
C ALA A 6 13.80 5.01 1.22
N GLU A 7 14.28 5.63 0.14
CA GLU A 7 14.38 7.09 -0.03
C GLU A 7 12.99 7.74 0.08
N ALA A 8 11.98 7.21 -0.63
CA ALA A 8 10.61 7.72 -0.54
C ALA A 8 10.06 7.64 0.90
N ARG A 9 10.36 6.56 1.63
CA ARG A 9 10.00 6.43 3.05
C ARG A 9 10.72 7.45 3.94
N VAL A 10 11.98 7.75 3.68
CA VAL A 10 12.74 8.77 4.42
C VAL A 10 12.15 10.16 4.16
N ALA A 11 11.93 10.52 2.90
CA ALA A 11 11.31 11.79 2.53
C ALA A 11 9.93 11.95 3.17
N LEU A 12 9.09 10.90 3.14
CA LEU A 12 7.77 10.93 3.78
C LEU A 12 7.87 11.15 5.29
N LYS A 13 8.84 10.50 5.95
CA LYS A 13 9.08 10.68 7.39
C LYS A 13 9.47 12.13 7.72
N GLU A 14 10.32 12.75 6.90
CA GLU A 14 10.74 14.14 7.08
C GLU A 14 9.56 15.11 6.91
N VAL A 15 8.71 14.89 5.89
CA VAL A 15 7.48 15.67 5.70
C VAL A 15 6.57 15.56 6.91
N VAL A 16 6.26 14.33 7.37
CA VAL A 16 5.40 14.13 8.55
C VAL A 16 5.98 14.79 9.80
N ALA A 17 7.30 14.70 10.01
CA ALA A 17 7.96 15.33 11.15
C ALA A 17 7.96 16.87 11.11
N SER A 18 7.74 17.48 9.93
CA SER A 18 7.67 18.92 9.75
C SER A 18 6.26 19.51 9.96
N ILE A 19 5.24 18.65 10.08
CA ILE A 19 3.85 19.10 10.28
C ILE A 19 3.67 19.53 11.73
N ASP A 20 3.40 20.82 11.92
CA ASP A 20 2.92 21.38 13.18
C ASP A 20 1.41 21.70 13.04
N PRO A 21 0.52 20.91 13.65
CA PRO A 21 -0.93 21.06 13.49
C PRO A 21 -1.46 22.36 14.12
N ASP A 22 -0.74 22.98 15.05
CA ASP A 22 -1.21 24.18 15.75
C ASP A 22 -1.04 25.46 14.90
N ILE A 23 -0.19 25.42 13.88
CA ILE A 23 0.11 26.54 12.99
C ILE A 23 -0.22 26.28 11.51
N LEU A 24 -0.67 25.06 11.18
CA LEU A 24 -1.00 24.68 9.81
C LEU A 24 -2.34 25.28 9.37
N GLU A 25 -2.33 26.02 8.27
CA GLU A 25 -3.56 26.56 7.69
C GLU A 25 -4.48 25.43 7.21
N GLY A 26 -5.79 25.55 7.47
CA GLY A 26 -6.76 24.48 7.14
C GLY A 26 -6.83 24.13 5.64
N SER A 27 -6.63 25.11 4.76
CA SER A 27 -6.52 24.90 3.31
C SER A 27 -5.33 23.98 2.98
N ARG A 28 -4.16 24.30 3.56
CA ARG A 28 -2.93 23.51 3.44
C ARG A 28 -3.08 22.12 4.05
N ALA A 29 -3.77 22.00 5.18
CA ALA A 29 -4.07 20.71 5.80
C ALA A 29 -4.91 19.82 4.89
N THR A 30 -5.89 20.40 4.18
CA THR A 30 -6.72 19.67 3.22
C THR A 30 -5.88 19.14 2.06
N GLU A 31 -5.03 19.98 1.46
CA GLU A 31 -4.10 19.57 0.40
C GLU A 31 -3.17 18.44 0.85
N LEU A 32 -2.63 18.53 2.07
CA LEU A 32 -1.76 17.50 2.62
C LEU A 32 -2.49 16.17 2.82
N VAL A 33 -3.74 16.18 3.27
CA VAL A 33 -4.55 14.96 3.40
C VAL A 33 -4.72 14.27 2.04
N ASP A 34 -5.01 15.02 0.98
CA ASP A 34 -5.17 14.47 -0.37
C ASP A 34 -3.86 13.84 -0.89
N GLU A 35 -2.71 14.48 -0.64
CA GLU A 35 -1.40 13.94 -0.98
C GLU A 35 -1.06 12.67 -0.20
N PHE A 36 -1.33 12.64 1.12
CA PHE A 36 -1.14 11.42 1.91
C PHE A 36 -2.05 10.29 1.40
N ALA A 37 -3.31 10.58 1.05
CA ALA A 37 -4.22 9.59 0.48
C ALA A 37 -3.73 9.05 -0.88
N ALA A 38 -3.09 9.88 -1.71
CA ALA A 38 -2.44 9.43 -2.94
C ALA A 38 -1.28 8.48 -2.66
N ILE A 39 -0.43 8.80 -1.69
CA ILE A 39 0.68 7.95 -1.26
C ILE A 39 0.18 6.63 -0.68
N GLU A 40 -0.89 6.64 0.11
CA GLU A 40 -1.52 5.44 0.63
C GLU A 40 -2.04 4.51 -0.47
N ARG A 41 -2.67 5.06 -1.51
CA ARG A 41 -3.12 4.30 -2.69
C ARG A 41 -1.95 3.66 -3.42
N LEU A 42 -0.86 4.39 -3.65
CA LEU A 42 0.38 3.85 -4.25
C LEU A 42 0.99 2.73 -3.39
N ALA A 43 1.05 2.91 -2.07
CA ALA A 43 1.54 1.90 -1.15
C ALA A 43 0.63 0.66 -1.11
N ALA A 44 -0.69 0.85 -1.18
CA ALA A 44 -1.67 -0.23 -1.27
C ALA A 44 -1.50 -1.04 -2.56
N ALA A 45 -1.32 -0.37 -3.70
CA ALA A 45 -1.01 -0.97 -4.99
C ALA A 45 0.27 -1.83 -4.93
N GLY A 46 1.36 -1.27 -4.42
CA GLY A 46 2.62 -2.00 -4.25
C GLY A 46 2.47 -3.24 -3.36
N LYS A 47 1.74 -3.11 -2.23
CA LYS A 47 1.42 -4.25 -1.36
C LYS A 47 0.60 -5.31 -2.09
N ALA A 48 -0.40 -4.92 -2.88
CA ALA A 48 -1.25 -5.85 -3.62
C ALA A 48 -0.43 -6.69 -4.60
N LEU A 49 0.41 -6.05 -5.42
CA LEU A 49 1.27 -6.72 -6.39
C LEU A 49 2.27 -7.69 -5.72
N CYS A 50 2.92 -7.26 -4.65
CA CYS A 50 3.83 -8.11 -3.89
C CYS A 50 3.10 -9.26 -3.17
N ALA A 51 1.91 -9.00 -2.61
CA ALA A 51 1.12 -9.99 -1.90
C ALA A 51 0.63 -11.09 -2.85
N ARG A 52 0.20 -10.74 -4.07
CA ARG A 52 -0.10 -11.71 -5.14
C ARG A 52 1.10 -12.60 -5.41
N ARG A 53 2.28 -12.01 -5.65
CA ARG A 53 3.51 -12.78 -5.89
C ARG A 53 3.86 -13.72 -4.73
N VAL A 54 3.62 -13.32 -3.49
CA VAL A 54 3.81 -14.16 -2.29
C VAL A 54 2.78 -15.27 -2.21
N ALA A 55 1.52 -15.00 -2.55
CA ALA A 55 0.46 -16.00 -2.63
C ALA A 55 0.81 -17.09 -3.67
N ASP A 56 1.18 -16.67 -4.89
CA ASP A 56 1.53 -17.54 -6.02
C ASP A 56 2.77 -18.41 -5.74
N SER A 57 3.82 -17.82 -5.14
CA SER A 57 5.03 -18.57 -4.77
C SER A 57 4.82 -19.52 -3.59
N GLY A 58 3.75 -19.31 -2.80
CA GLY A 58 3.61 -20.00 -1.53
C GLY A 58 4.59 -19.54 -0.46
N ALA A 59 5.32 -18.43 -0.66
CA ALA A 59 6.37 -17.96 0.26
C ALA A 59 5.83 -17.64 1.66
N TRP A 60 4.53 -17.35 1.79
CA TRP A 60 3.84 -17.17 3.07
C TRP A 60 3.95 -18.39 4.00
N ARG A 61 4.11 -19.61 3.45
CA ARG A 61 4.23 -20.85 4.24
C ARG A 61 5.47 -20.85 5.13
N HIS A 62 6.56 -20.21 4.71
CA HIS A 62 7.79 -20.11 5.51
C HIS A 62 7.59 -19.34 6.82
N TYR A 63 6.53 -18.54 6.91
CA TYR A 63 6.20 -17.77 8.09
C TYR A 63 5.20 -18.47 9.03
N GLY A 64 4.78 -19.71 8.71
CA GLY A 64 3.88 -20.51 9.55
C GLY A 64 2.40 -20.09 9.50
N ASP A 65 2.05 -19.13 8.63
CA ASP A 65 0.67 -18.69 8.45
C ASP A 65 -0.16 -19.76 7.73
N ARG A 66 -1.48 -19.78 7.99
CA ARG A 66 -2.42 -20.75 7.38
C ARG A 66 -2.97 -20.32 6.02
N SER A 67 -2.68 -19.09 5.59
CA SER A 67 -3.04 -18.55 4.28
C SER A 67 -2.24 -17.28 3.97
N ALA A 68 -2.16 -16.91 2.69
CA ALA A 68 -1.56 -15.64 2.27
C ALA A 68 -2.26 -14.42 2.92
N ALA A 69 -3.59 -14.46 3.07
CA ALA A 69 -4.34 -13.38 3.73
C ALA A 69 -3.97 -13.21 5.21
N ARG A 70 -3.74 -14.31 5.95
CA ARG A 70 -3.28 -14.24 7.35
C ARG A 70 -1.86 -13.71 7.46
N TRP A 71 -0.98 -14.18 6.56
CA TRP A 71 0.38 -13.65 6.44
C TRP A 71 0.37 -12.14 6.17
N MET A 72 -0.45 -11.69 5.22
CA MET A 72 -0.54 -10.29 4.86
C MET A 72 -1.09 -9.45 6.02
N ALA A 73 -2.22 -9.86 6.62
CA ALA A 73 -2.82 -9.19 7.77
C ALA A 73 -1.82 -9.01 8.92
N ARG A 74 -1.08 -10.07 9.27
CA ARG A 74 -0.03 -10.04 10.30
C ARG A 74 1.12 -9.11 9.91
N THR A 75 1.56 -9.16 8.65
CA THR A 75 2.70 -8.36 8.16
C THR A 75 2.36 -6.88 8.08
N THR A 76 1.13 -6.52 7.69
CA THR A 76 0.70 -5.13 7.51
C THR A 76 -0.04 -4.55 8.71
N GLY A 77 -0.27 -5.35 9.77
CA GLY A 77 -1.02 -4.92 10.95
C GLY A 77 -2.50 -4.63 10.67
N THR A 78 -3.11 -5.30 9.69
CA THR A 78 -4.51 -5.08 9.29
C THR A 78 -5.38 -6.29 9.63
N SER A 79 -6.69 -6.16 9.46
CA SER A 79 -7.60 -7.30 9.62
C SER A 79 -7.44 -8.30 8.48
N VAL A 80 -7.78 -9.57 8.74
CA VAL A 80 -7.78 -10.62 7.70
C VAL A 80 -8.74 -10.28 6.56
N GLY A 81 -9.89 -9.64 6.86
CA GLY A 81 -10.83 -9.16 5.84
C GLY A 81 -10.23 -8.08 4.93
N SER A 82 -9.50 -7.11 5.50
CA SER A 82 -8.79 -6.10 4.73
C SER A 82 -7.70 -6.73 3.86
N ALA A 83 -6.93 -7.68 4.41
CA ALA A 83 -5.91 -8.39 3.65
C ALA A 83 -6.49 -9.25 2.51
N LEU A 84 -7.65 -9.90 2.72
CA LEU A 84 -8.39 -10.60 1.67
C LEU A 84 -8.80 -9.65 0.55
N GLY A 85 -9.38 -8.50 0.88
CA GLY A 85 -9.76 -7.50 -0.12
C GLY A 85 -8.58 -7.05 -0.98
N VAL A 86 -7.39 -6.85 -0.39
CA VAL A 86 -6.19 -6.49 -1.15
C VAL A 86 -5.73 -7.62 -2.09
N LEU A 87 -5.79 -8.88 -1.65
CA LEU A 87 -5.44 -10.02 -2.49
C LEU A 87 -6.43 -10.20 -3.65
N GLU A 88 -7.74 -10.08 -3.39
CA GLU A 88 -8.76 -10.15 -4.44
C GLU A 88 -8.61 -9.02 -5.46
N THR A 89 -8.30 -7.79 -5.02
CA THR A 89 -8.00 -6.68 -5.92
C THR A 89 -6.77 -6.98 -6.76
N ALA A 90 -5.73 -7.57 -6.17
CA ALA A 90 -4.51 -7.93 -6.90
C ALA A 90 -4.75 -9.02 -7.96
N GLU A 91 -5.62 -9.99 -7.68
CA GLU A 91 -6.06 -11.02 -8.62
C GLU A 91 -6.84 -10.39 -9.78
N ARG A 92 -7.86 -9.58 -9.48
CA ARG A 92 -8.68 -8.90 -10.51
C ARG A 92 -7.84 -8.00 -11.42
N VAL A 93 -6.83 -7.32 -10.89
CA VAL A 93 -5.94 -6.46 -11.70
C VAL A 93 -5.06 -7.28 -12.65
N ALA A 94 -4.71 -8.53 -12.32
CA ALA A 94 -3.95 -9.39 -13.21
C ALA A 94 -4.71 -9.74 -14.50
N ASP A 95 -6.04 -9.77 -14.42
CA ASP A 95 -6.92 -10.06 -15.57
C ASP A 95 -7.09 -8.84 -16.50
N PHE A 96 -6.63 -7.64 -16.10
CA PHE A 96 -6.80 -6.41 -16.85
C PHE A 96 -5.52 -5.54 -16.85
N PRO A 97 -4.62 -5.70 -17.85
CA PRO A 97 -3.36 -4.94 -17.93
C PRO A 97 -3.52 -3.41 -17.93
N ALA A 98 -4.64 -2.89 -18.44
CA ALA A 98 -4.96 -1.46 -18.36
C ALA A 98 -5.24 -1.00 -16.91
N THR A 99 -5.84 -1.87 -16.11
CA THR A 99 -6.10 -1.66 -14.67
C THR A 99 -4.82 -1.75 -13.85
N GLU A 100 -3.82 -2.52 -14.29
CA GLU A 100 -2.50 -2.57 -13.65
C GLU A 100 -1.77 -1.22 -13.77
N THR A 101 -1.92 -0.53 -14.91
CA THR A 101 -1.38 0.82 -15.09
C THR A 101 -2.06 1.83 -14.14
N ALA A 102 -3.39 1.80 -14.04
CA ALA A 102 -4.15 2.67 -13.14
C ALA A 102 -3.91 2.35 -11.64
N LEU A 103 -3.68 1.07 -11.31
CA LEU A 103 -3.26 0.65 -9.97
C LEU A 103 -1.87 1.22 -9.65
N CYS A 104 -0.94 1.14 -10.60
CA CYS A 104 0.43 1.61 -10.42
C CYS A 104 0.56 3.15 -10.40
N SER A 105 -0.35 3.89 -11.05
CA SER A 105 -0.43 5.35 -10.92
C SER A 105 -1.20 5.81 -9.68
N GLY A 106 -1.80 4.87 -8.94
CA GLY A 106 -2.61 5.16 -7.77
C GLY A 106 -4.00 5.72 -8.11
N GLU A 107 -4.36 5.83 -9.38
CA GLU A 107 -5.63 6.43 -9.86
C GLU A 107 -6.87 5.56 -9.62
N LEU A 108 -6.71 4.31 -9.19
CA LEU A 108 -7.85 3.49 -8.78
C LEU A 108 -8.51 4.07 -7.52
N SER A 109 -9.79 4.43 -7.67
CA SER A 109 -10.69 4.93 -6.62
C SER A 109 -11.74 3.90 -6.27
#